data_AF-A0A382CBG9-F1
#
_entry.id   AF-A0A382CBG9-F1
#
_cell.length_a   1.000
_cell.length_b   1.000
_cell.length_c   1.000
_cell.angle_alpha   90.00
_cell.angle_beta   90.00
_cell.angle_gamma   90.00
#
_symmetry.space_group_name_H-M   'P 1'
#
loop_
_entity.id
_entity.type
_entity.pdbx_description
1 polymer ?
#
loop_
_entity_poly.entity_id
_entity_poly.type
_entity_poly.pdbx_seq_one_letter_code
_entity_poly.pdbx_strand_id
1 'polypeptide(L)'
;VEGDEKSALQELSERLAKTLDEQREEARDKRHGRGYRTARENLQDIADPDSFVEYGQLAVAAQRNRREYEELQKSTAADGIITGLCTINSELVGADLAKAIVIINDYSVLAGTQGFFHHKKLDRMCDLAERLSLPVIMYTEGGGGRPGDTDVTTHIAGLNVLSFTNWARLSGKVPRIAINNGFCFAGNAALFGCADFKIATRDSWIGMAGPAMIEGGGLGKFEPTEIGP
;
A
#
# COMPACT_ATOMS: atom_id res chain seq x y z
N VAL A 1 -24.37 -37.73 10.13
CA VAL A 1 -23.10 -37.02 10.35
C VAL A 1 -23.16 -35.80 9.46
N GLU A 2 -23.90 -34.79 9.88
CA GLU A 2 -23.99 -33.50 9.18
C GLU A 2 -22.98 -32.59 9.89
N GLY A 3 -21.86 -32.36 9.20
CA GLY A 3 -20.80 -31.50 9.69
C GLY A 3 -21.27 -30.06 9.73
N ASP A 4 -20.80 -29.36 10.75
CA ASP A 4 -21.02 -27.94 11.04
C ASP A 4 -20.44 -27.08 9.88
N GLU A 5 -21.20 -26.91 8.78
CA GLU A 5 -20.83 -26.03 7.68
C GLU A 5 -20.90 -24.58 8.17
N LYS A 6 -19.74 -23.91 8.23
CA LYS A 6 -19.68 -22.48 8.51
C LYS A 6 -20.53 -21.73 7.48
N SER A 7 -21.36 -20.80 7.94
CA SER A 7 -22.10 -19.95 7.02
C SER A 7 -21.13 -19.12 6.17
N ALA A 8 -21.49 -18.83 4.92
CA ALA A 8 -20.67 -17.98 4.03
C ALA A 8 -20.35 -16.61 4.65
N LEU A 9 -21.22 -16.10 5.52
CA LEU A 9 -20.98 -14.87 6.28
C LEU A 9 -19.87 -15.02 7.33
N GLN A 10 -19.81 -16.16 8.02
CA GLN A 10 -18.72 -16.46 8.95
C GLN A 10 -17.39 -16.60 8.19
N GLU A 11 -17.38 -17.30 7.06
CA GLU A 11 -16.17 -17.43 6.23
C GLU A 11 -15.66 -16.06 5.75
N LEU A 12 -16.57 -15.19 5.29
CA LEU A 12 -16.22 -13.83 4.91
C LEU A 12 -15.66 -13.04 6.10
N SER A 13 -16.30 -13.12 7.27
CA SER A 13 -15.86 -12.41 8.48
C SER A 13 -14.47 -12.87 8.92
N GLU A 14 -14.21 -14.17 8.89
CA GLU A 14 -12.89 -14.74 9.17
C GLU A 14 -11.84 -14.30 8.14
N ARG A 15 -12.21 -14.25 6.86
CA ARG A 15 -11.34 -13.78 5.78
C ARG A 15 -10.96 -12.31 5.95
N LEU A 16 -11.92 -11.46 6.32
CA LEU A 16 -11.71 -10.03 6.57
C LEU A 16 -10.81 -9.84 7.79
N ALA A 17 -11.07 -10.55 8.88
CA ALA A 17 -10.31 -10.46 10.12
C ALA A 17 -8.80 -10.72 9.89
N LYS A 18 -8.43 -11.67 9.02
CA LYS A 18 -7.02 -11.95 8.67
C LYS A 18 -6.25 -10.75 8.10
N THR A 19 -6.94 -9.71 7.66
CA THR A 19 -6.36 -8.47 7.10
C THR A 19 -6.19 -7.34 8.12
N LEU A 20 -6.73 -7.53 9.32
CA LEU A 20 -6.73 -6.56 10.41
C LEU A 20 -5.57 -6.83 11.38
N ASP A 21 -5.21 -5.82 12.17
CA ASP A 21 -4.06 -5.88 13.06
C ASP A 21 -4.26 -6.88 14.21
N GLU A 22 -5.50 -7.11 14.63
CA GLU A 22 -5.87 -8.08 15.68
C GLU A 22 -5.48 -9.51 15.30
N GLN A 23 -5.48 -9.84 14.01
CA GLN A 23 -5.03 -11.14 13.51
C GLN A 23 -3.58 -11.13 13.04
N ARG A 24 -2.87 -10.01 13.17
CA ARG A 24 -1.51 -9.79 12.66
C ARG A 24 -0.58 -9.21 13.73
N GLU A 25 -0.72 -9.68 14.96
CA GLU A 25 -0.04 -9.17 16.16
C GLU A 25 1.48 -9.08 16.00
N GLU A 26 2.14 -10.12 15.47
CA GLU A 26 3.59 -10.09 15.27
C GLU A 26 4.05 -8.93 14.35
N ALA A 27 3.28 -8.66 13.30
CA ALA A 27 3.55 -7.55 12.39
C ALA A 27 3.29 -6.19 13.06
N ARG A 28 2.20 -6.08 13.83
CA ARG A 28 1.86 -4.89 14.63
C ARG A 28 2.94 -4.59 15.66
N ASP A 29 3.33 -5.58 16.46
CA ASP A 29 4.30 -5.43 17.54
C ASP A 29 5.69 -5.07 16.99
N LYS A 30 6.08 -5.61 15.82
CA LYS A 30 7.29 -5.19 15.09
C LYS A 30 7.24 -3.71 14.66
N ARG A 31 6.08 -3.19 14.26
CA ARG A 31 5.90 -1.77 13.92
C ARG A 31 5.99 -0.90 15.18
N HIS A 32 5.25 -1.26 16.22
CA HIS A 32 5.23 -0.54 17.49
C HIS A 32 6.59 -0.54 18.18
N GLY A 33 7.36 -1.64 18.09
CA GLY A 33 8.73 -1.70 18.59
C GLY A 33 9.71 -0.72 17.92
N ARG A 34 9.36 -0.20 16.73
CA ARG A 34 10.10 0.89 16.06
C ARG A 34 9.51 2.28 16.32
N GLY A 35 8.48 2.39 17.17
CA GLY A 35 7.72 3.62 17.38
C GLY A 35 6.83 4.01 16.19
N TYR A 36 6.55 3.08 15.27
CA TYR A 36 5.77 3.35 14.06
C TYR A 36 4.36 2.80 14.20
N ARG A 37 3.41 3.53 13.60
CA ARG A 37 2.05 3.03 13.36
C ARG A 37 2.03 1.92 12.32
N THR A 38 1.03 1.05 12.39
CA THR A 38 0.67 0.13 11.30
C THR A 38 0.00 0.89 10.15
N ALA A 39 -0.19 0.22 9.01
CA ALA A 39 -0.96 0.78 7.91
C ALA A 39 -2.44 1.00 8.28
N ARG A 40 -3.03 0.13 9.13
CA ARG A 40 -4.41 0.24 9.61
C ARG A 40 -4.57 1.37 10.64
N GLU A 41 -3.57 1.59 11.50
CA GLU A 41 -3.56 2.74 12.41
C GLU A 41 -3.43 4.06 11.66
N ASN A 42 -2.59 4.13 10.62
CA ASN A 42 -2.53 5.31 9.75
C ASN A 42 -3.86 5.57 9.02
N LEU A 43 -4.57 4.50 8.60
CA LEU A 43 -5.91 4.62 8.03
C LEU A 43 -6.89 5.20 9.05
N GLN A 44 -6.91 4.66 10.27
CA GLN A 44 -7.83 5.10 11.33
C GLN A 44 -7.57 6.54 11.77
N ASP A 45 -6.31 6.99 11.72
CA ASP A 45 -5.94 8.36 12.08
C ASP A 45 -6.32 9.38 11.00
N ILE A 46 -6.23 9.01 9.71
CA ILE A 46 -6.46 9.95 8.61
C ILE A 46 -7.93 10.04 8.20
N ALA A 47 -8.68 8.95 8.28
CA ALA A 47 -10.08 8.89 7.83
C ALA A 47 -11.02 9.24 8.99
N ASP A 48 -12.11 9.96 8.68
CA ASP A 48 -13.18 10.17 9.64
C ASP A 48 -13.79 8.81 10.05
N PRO A 49 -14.26 8.65 11.31
CA PRO A 49 -14.84 7.40 11.80
C PRO A 49 -15.94 6.85 10.88
N ASP A 50 -15.90 5.54 10.65
CA ASP A 50 -16.86 4.77 9.84
C ASP A 50 -17.06 5.26 8.38
N SER A 51 -16.15 6.11 7.87
CA SER A 51 -16.26 6.65 6.50
C SER A 51 -15.56 5.82 5.43
N PHE A 52 -14.65 4.92 5.83
CA PHE A 52 -13.77 4.22 4.89
C PHE A 52 -14.48 3.06 4.18
N VAL A 53 -14.45 3.09 2.85
CA VAL A 53 -14.95 2.04 1.97
C VAL A 53 -13.75 1.40 1.26
N GLU A 54 -13.33 0.23 1.74
CA GLU A 54 -12.12 -0.45 1.26
C GLU A 54 -12.34 -1.15 -0.09
N TYR A 55 -11.39 -0.97 -1.00
CA TYR A 55 -11.30 -1.66 -2.28
C TYR A 55 -10.21 -2.73 -2.21
N GLY A 56 -10.56 -3.97 -2.56
CA GLY A 56 -9.59 -5.05 -2.70
C GLY A 56 -8.97 -5.53 -1.39
N GLN A 57 -9.68 -5.44 -0.26
CA GLN A 57 -9.21 -5.92 1.06
C GLN A 57 -8.75 -7.38 1.03
N LEU A 58 -9.48 -8.23 0.29
CA LEU A 58 -9.22 -9.67 0.20
C LEU A 58 -8.12 -10.06 -0.80
N ALA A 59 -7.46 -9.07 -1.42
CA ALA A 59 -6.33 -9.33 -2.31
C ALA A 59 -5.16 -10.00 -1.56
N VAL A 60 -4.42 -10.82 -2.28
CA VAL A 60 -3.20 -11.49 -1.81
C VAL A 60 -2.15 -11.42 -2.92
N ALA A 61 -0.88 -11.62 -2.57
CA ALA A 61 0.19 -11.62 -3.55
C ALA A 61 -0.02 -12.68 -4.64
N ALA A 62 0.46 -12.39 -5.84
CA ALA A 62 0.38 -13.26 -7.01
C ALA A 62 1.41 -14.40 -6.92
N GLN A 63 1.28 -15.23 -5.88
CA GLN A 63 2.23 -16.28 -5.49
C GLN A 63 1.55 -17.64 -5.21
N ARG A 64 0.31 -17.84 -5.67
CA ARG A 64 -0.49 -19.06 -5.43
C ARG A 64 0.13 -20.31 -6.06
N ASN A 65 0.95 -20.16 -7.10
CA ASN A 65 1.66 -21.28 -7.72
C ASN A 65 2.78 -21.87 -6.84
N ARG A 66 3.18 -21.16 -5.77
CA ARG A 66 4.31 -21.56 -4.91
C ARG A 66 4.04 -21.51 -3.41
N ARG A 67 2.87 -21.02 -3.00
CA ARG A 67 2.46 -20.87 -1.59
C ARG A 67 0.98 -21.20 -1.46
N GLU A 68 0.62 -21.76 -0.32
CA GLU A 68 -0.76 -22.10 -0.02
C GLU A 68 -1.63 -20.84 0.04
N TYR A 69 -2.81 -20.89 -0.58
CA TYR A 69 -3.70 -19.74 -0.62
C TYR A 69 -4.07 -19.26 0.79
N GLU A 70 -4.31 -20.20 1.71
CA GLU A 70 -4.65 -19.95 3.11
C GLU A 70 -3.55 -19.17 3.85
N GLU A 71 -2.27 -19.46 3.56
CA GLU A 71 -1.14 -18.72 4.12
C GLU A 71 -1.06 -17.30 3.57
N LEU A 72 -1.30 -17.13 2.27
CA LEU A 72 -1.27 -15.84 1.59
C LEU A 72 -2.33 -14.87 2.14
N GLN A 73 -3.45 -15.40 2.64
CA GLN A 73 -4.57 -14.63 3.21
C GLN A 73 -4.17 -13.66 4.30
N LYS A 74 -3.20 -14.05 5.14
CA LYS A 74 -2.70 -13.28 6.28
C LYS A 74 -1.32 -12.70 6.00
N SER A 75 -0.39 -13.51 5.48
CA SER A 75 1.00 -13.09 5.23
C SER A 75 1.16 -12.07 4.10
N THR A 76 0.17 -11.98 3.20
CA THR A 76 0.14 -11.00 2.11
C THR A 76 -1.18 -10.24 2.06
N ALA A 77 -1.76 -9.99 3.24
CA ALA A 77 -3.05 -9.32 3.38
C ALA A 77 -3.13 -8.02 2.56
N ALA A 78 -4.26 -7.84 1.87
CA ALA A 78 -4.54 -6.72 0.97
C ALA A 78 -3.48 -6.48 -0.13
N ASP A 79 -2.61 -7.47 -0.39
CA ASP A 79 -1.41 -7.38 -1.22
C ASP A 79 -0.40 -6.30 -0.78
N GLY A 80 -0.39 -5.96 0.51
CA GLY A 80 0.49 -4.94 1.08
C GLY A 80 0.12 -3.50 0.70
N ILE A 81 -1.12 -3.26 0.29
CA ILE A 81 -1.67 -1.92 0.05
C ILE A 81 -3.12 -1.85 0.46
N ILE A 82 -3.47 -0.88 1.30
CA ILE A 82 -4.84 -0.56 1.66
C ILE A 82 -5.29 0.57 0.74
N THR A 83 -6.45 0.42 0.11
CA THR A 83 -6.96 1.39 -0.87
C THR A 83 -8.44 1.60 -0.68
N GLY A 84 -8.93 2.83 -0.76
CA GLY A 84 -10.36 3.08 -0.74
C GLY A 84 -10.74 4.55 -0.72
N LEU A 85 -12.04 4.78 -0.55
CA LEU A 85 -12.66 6.09 -0.41
C LEU A 85 -12.94 6.35 1.07
N CYS A 86 -12.81 7.59 1.52
CA CYS A 86 -13.22 8.02 2.86
C CYS A 86 -13.65 9.48 2.85
N THR A 87 -14.02 10.00 4.03
CA THR A 87 -14.00 11.43 4.30
C THR A 87 -12.85 11.78 5.23
N ILE A 88 -12.29 12.97 5.08
CA ILE A 88 -11.22 13.51 5.93
C ILE A 88 -11.64 14.92 6.37
N ASN A 89 -11.66 15.15 7.68
CA ASN A 89 -12.01 16.45 8.29
C ASN A 89 -13.44 16.91 7.95
N SER A 90 -14.41 15.99 7.84
CA SER A 90 -15.80 16.33 7.50
C SER A 90 -16.46 17.33 8.47
N GLU A 91 -16.05 17.33 9.75
CA GLU A 91 -16.50 18.33 10.72
C GLU A 91 -16.02 19.76 10.42
N LEU A 92 -14.90 19.91 9.70
CA LEU A 92 -14.29 21.20 9.38
C LEU A 92 -14.75 21.75 8.02
N VAL A 93 -14.88 20.89 7.01
CA VAL A 93 -15.13 21.30 5.61
C VAL A 93 -16.50 20.84 5.07
N GLY A 94 -17.24 20.05 5.84
CA GLY A 94 -18.49 19.42 5.42
C GLY A 94 -18.27 18.11 4.64
N ALA A 95 -19.19 17.16 4.80
CA ALA A 95 -19.06 15.80 4.27
C ALA A 95 -18.88 15.73 2.74
N ASP A 96 -19.44 16.67 1.98
CA ASP A 96 -19.31 16.67 0.52
C ASP A 96 -17.92 17.09 0.03
N LEU A 97 -17.26 18.02 0.73
CA LEU A 97 -15.91 18.49 0.41
C LEU A 97 -14.81 17.64 1.06
N ALA A 98 -15.17 16.81 2.04
CA ALA A 98 -14.25 15.95 2.78
C ALA A 98 -13.89 14.65 2.03
N LYS A 99 -14.59 14.32 0.94
CA LYS A 99 -14.37 13.06 0.19
C LYS A 99 -12.95 13.00 -0.33
N ALA A 100 -12.27 11.89 -0.07
CA ALA A 100 -10.90 11.66 -0.47
C ALA A 100 -10.64 10.19 -0.81
N ILE A 101 -9.57 9.96 -1.54
CA ILE A 101 -9.02 8.62 -1.76
C ILE A 101 -7.78 8.47 -0.89
N VAL A 102 -7.70 7.34 -0.18
CA VAL A 102 -6.52 6.98 0.61
C VAL A 102 -5.89 5.71 0.06
N ILE A 103 -4.57 5.74 -0.02
CA ILE A 103 -3.72 4.65 -0.50
C ILE A 103 -2.61 4.48 0.52
N ILE A 104 -2.53 3.34 1.20
CA ILE A 104 -1.58 3.12 2.28
C ILE A 104 -0.80 1.84 2.03
N ASN A 105 0.48 1.97 1.71
CA ASN A 105 1.37 0.83 1.63
C ASN A 105 1.63 0.26 3.04
N ASP A 106 1.59 -1.06 3.17
CA ASP A 106 1.87 -1.77 4.41
C ASP A 106 3.27 -2.39 4.37
N TYR A 107 4.24 -1.73 5.02
CA TYR A 107 5.63 -2.19 5.06
C TYR A 107 5.76 -3.57 5.72
N SER A 108 4.85 -3.94 6.61
CA SER A 108 4.90 -5.26 7.27
C SER A 108 4.54 -6.42 6.31
N VAL A 109 3.98 -6.12 5.14
CA VAL A 109 3.73 -7.08 4.07
C VAL A 109 4.81 -6.95 3.01
N LEU A 110 5.72 -7.93 2.96
CA LEU A 110 6.76 -8.03 1.92
C LEU A 110 7.55 -6.72 1.73
N ALA A 111 7.89 -6.04 2.84
CA ALA A 111 8.59 -4.76 2.85
C ALA A 111 7.89 -3.62 2.07
N GLY A 112 6.56 -3.65 2.00
CA GLY A 112 5.75 -2.63 1.30
C GLY A 112 6.01 -2.59 -0.21
N THR A 113 6.57 -3.67 -0.76
CA THR A 113 6.93 -3.77 -2.18
C THR A 113 5.69 -3.84 -3.07
N GLN A 114 5.86 -3.40 -4.32
CA GLN A 114 4.81 -3.23 -5.30
C GLN A 114 4.66 -4.51 -6.14
N GLY A 115 3.63 -5.30 -5.83
CA GLY A 115 3.28 -6.54 -6.54
C GLY A 115 2.22 -6.34 -7.64
N PHE A 116 1.78 -7.46 -8.23
CA PHE A 116 0.82 -7.41 -9.34
C PHE A 116 -0.56 -6.87 -8.91
N PHE A 117 -1.18 -7.46 -7.88
CA PHE A 117 -2.51 -7.01 -7.43
C PHE A 117 -2.44 -5.65 -6.74
N HIS A 118 -1.31 -5.34 -6.10
CA HIS A 118 -0.97 -4.04 -5.55
C HIS A 118 -1.08 -2.94 -6.61
N HIS A 119 -0.43 -3.12 -7.76
CA HIS A 119 -0.53 -2.19 -8.88
C HIS A 119 -1.96 -2.07 -9.43
N LYS A 120 -2.71 -3.18 -9.52
CA LYS A 120 -4.13 -3.12 -9.94
C LYS A 120 -5.01 -2.31 -8.98
N LYS A 121 -4.77 -2.42 -7.68
CA LYS A 121 -5.47 -1.63 -6.66
C LYS A 121 -5.12 -0.14 -6.77
N LEU A 122 -3.83 0.17 -6.89
CA LEU A 122 -3.34 1.55 -7.11
C LEU A 122 -3.92 2.17 -8.39
N ASP A 123 -3.90 1.44 -9.50
CA ASP A 123 -4.47 1.90 -10.78
C ASP A 123 -5.97 2.21 -10.65
N ARG A 124 -6.72 1.37 -9.94
CA ARG A 124 -8.14 1.59 -9.69
C ARG A 124 -8.39 2.85 -8.87
N MET A 125 -7.55 3.15 -7.88
CA MET A 125 -7.66 4.38 -7.11
C MET A 125 -7.33 5.61 -7.96
N CYS A 126 -6.31 5.55 -8.82
CA CYS A 126 -6.02 6.65 -9.72
C CYS A 126 -7.18 6.94 -10.70
N ASP A 127 -7.79 5.89 -11.25
CA ASP A 127 -8.97 6.00 -12.12
C ASP A 127 -10.17 6.65 -11.39
N LEU A 128 -10.44 6.25 -10.15
CA LEU A 128 -11.51 6.86 -9.34
C LEU A 128 -11.20 8.31 -8.98
N ALA A 129 -9.94 8.64 -8.67
CA ALA A 129 -9.52 10.00 -8.37
C ALA A 129 -9.82 10.95 -9.52
N GLU A 130 -9.47 10.53 -10.75
CA GLU A 130 -9.74 11.33 -11.96
C GLU A 130 -11.25 11.46 -12.21
N ARG A 131 -12.01 10.36 -12.16
CA ARG A 131 -13.45 10.36 -12.47
C ARG A 131 -14.27 11.17 -11.49
N LEU A 132 -13.91 11.10 -10.21
CA LEU A 132 -14.66 11.73 -9.13
C LEU A 132 -14.06 13.09 -8.73
N SER A 133 -12.94 13.49 -9.33
CA SER A 133 -12.20 14.71 -8.99
C SER A 133 -11.85 14.80 -7.50
N LEU A 134 -11.41 13.67 -6.91
CA LEU A 134 -11.11 13.57 -5.48
C LEU A 134 -9.61 13.72 -5.20
N PRO A 135 -9.24 14.43 -4.11
CA PRO A 135 -7.86 14.44 -3.63
C PRO A 135 -7.40 13.04 -3.24
N VAL A 136 -6.09 12.80 -3.39
CA VAL A 136 -5.46 11.52 -3.06
C VAL A 136 -4.38 11.70 -2.01
N ILE A 137 -4.48 10.94 -0.92
CA ILE A 137 -3.45 10.83 0.11
C ILE A 137 -2.81 9.44 -0.01
N MET A 138 -1.49 9.40 -0.20
CA MET A 138 -0.74 8.17 -0.38
C MET A 138 0.37 8.04 0.65
N TYR A 139 0.36 6.96 1.45
CA TYR A 139 1.50 6.57 2.28
C TYR A 139 2.39 5.64 1.47
N THR A 140 3.63 6.09 1.25
CA THR A 140 4.53 5.56 0.22
C THR A 140 5.62 4.64 0.75
N GLU A 141 5.61 4.29 2.04
CA GLU A 141 6.62 3.41 2.64
C GLU A 141 6.72 2.07 1.88
N GLY A 142 7.91 1.70 1.43
CA GLY A 142 8.15 0.44 0.73
C GLY A 142 9.44 0.38 -0.09
N GLY A 143 9.83 -0.85 -0.44
CA GLY A 143 11.11 -1.16 -1.10
C GLY A 143 11.10 -1.16 -2.63
N GLY A 144 10.02 -0.72 -3.29
CA GLY A 144 9.92 -0.72 -4.76
C GLY A 144 9.31 -2.01 -5.33
N GLY A 145 9.67 -2.34 -6.57
CA GLY A 145 9.10 -3.48 -7.30
C GLY A 145 9.31 -4.82 -6.57
N ARG A 146 8.25 -5.62 -6.47
CA ARG A 146 8.28 -6.88 -5.73
C ARG A 146 8.89 -8.02 -6.55
N PRO A 147 9.95 -8.69 -6.07
CA PRO A 147 10.38 -9.96 -6.63
C PRO A 147 9.46 -11.11 -6.16
N GLY A 148 9.26 -12.11 -7.02
CA GLY A 148 8.66 -13.39 -6.61
C GLY A 148 7.13 -13.52 -6.78
N ASP A 149 6.48 -12.59 -7.47
CA ASP A 149 5.09 -12.74 -7.94
C ASP A 149 5.04 -13.67 -9.18
N THR A 150 5.08 -14.98 -8.93
CA THR A 150 5.25 -16.04 -9.93
C THR A 150 3.99 -16.44 -10.69
N ASP A 151 2.81 -16.01 -10.26
CA ASP A 151 1.56 -16.36 -10.94
C ASP A 151 1.43 -15.66 -12.30
N VAL A 152 2.20 -14.58 -12.50
CA VAL A 152 2.11 -13.74 -13.70
C VAL A 152 3.20 -14.11 -14.71
N THR A 153 2.84 -14.97 -15.66
CA THR A 153 3.77 -15.53 -16.65
C THR A 153 4.02 -14.63 -17.87
N THR A 154 3.23 -13.57 -18.03
CA THR A 154 3.24 -12.70 -19.22
C THR A 154 4.01 -11.39 -19.03
N HIS A 155 4.51 -11.11 -17.83
CA HIS A 155 5.36 -9.93 -17.59
C HIS A 155 6.82 -10.27 -17.87
N ILE A 156 7.29 -9.98 -19.09
CA ILE A 156 8.72 -10.16 -19.44
C ILE A 156 9.60 -9.21 -18.61
N ALA A 157 9.19 -7.94 -18.46
CA ALA A 157 9.97 -6.93 -17.74
C ALA A 157 9.15 -6.03 -16.80
N GLY A 158 7.82 -6.18 -16.75
CA GLY A 158 6.95 -5.30 -15.94
C GLY A 158 6.89 -3.83 -16.38
N LEU A 159 7.53 -3.46 -17.49
CA LEU A 159 7.64 -2.07 -17.96
C LEU A 159 6.35 -1.48 -18.55
N ASN A 160 5.28 -2.28 -18.65
CA ASN A 160 3.96 -1.86 -19.10
C ASN A 160 3.02 -1.49 -17.94
N VAL A 161 3.51 -1.48 -16.70
CA VAL A 161 2.73 -1.04 -15.53
C VAL A 161 2.38 0.44 -15.66
N LEU A 162 1.09 0.75 -15.58
CA LEU A 162 0.58 2.10 -15.79
C LEU A 162 0.55 2.95 -14.52
N SER A 163 0.74 2.37 -13.33
CA SER A 163 0.53 3.07 -12.05
C SER A 163 1.31 4.36 -11.91
N PHE A 164 2.57 4.38 -12.34
CA PHE A 164 3.39 5.59 -12.29
C PHE A 164 2.85 6.68 -13.22
N THR A 165 2.48 6.30 -14.45
CA THR A 165 1.88 7.21 -15.43
C THR A 165 0.50 7.69 -15.00
N ASN A 166 -0.34 6.80 -14.47
CA ASN A 166 -1.68 7.13 -13.97
C ASN A 166 -1.59 8.11 -12.80
N TRP A 167 -0.69 7.86 -11.85
CA TRP A 167 -0.42 8.77 -10.73
C TRP A 167 0.10 10.15 -11.19
N ALA A 168 1.03 10.16 -12.14
CA ALA A 168 1.56 11.41 -12.69
C ALA A 168 0.50 12.21 -13.47
N ARG A 169 -0.40 11.53 -14.19
CA ARG A 169 -1.49 12.14 -14.98
C ARG A 169 -2.57 12.83 -14.15
N LEU A 170 -2.62 12.57 -12.85
CA LEU A 170 -3.47 13.28 -11.90
C LEU A 170 -2.94 14.69 -11.57
N SER A 171 -1.68 14.98 -11.90
CA SER A 171 -1.09 16.32 -11.75
C SER A 171 -1.93 17.37 -12.45
N GLY A 172 -2.23 18.45 -11.72
CA GLY A 172 -3.09 19.53 -12.20
C GLY A 172 -4.59 19.21 -12.30
N LYS A 173 -5.02 18.00 -11.91
CA LYS A 173 -6.44 17.59 -11.89
C LYS A 173 -6.99 17.48 -10.48
N VAL A 174 -6.24 16.85 -9.57
CA VAL A 174 -6.63 16.66 -8.17
C VAL A 174 -5.40 16.86 -7.28
N PRO A 175 -5.57 17.31 -6.01
CA PRO A 175 -4.46 17.37 -5.06
C PRO A 175 -3.89 15.98 -4.77
N ARG A 176 -2.55 15.86 -4.84
CA ARG A 176 -1.82 14.63 -4.56
C ARG A 176 -0.87 14.84 -3.40
N ILE A 177 -1.11 14.16 -2.29
CA ILE A 177 -0.33 14.26 -1.07
C ILE A 177 0.36 12.91 -0.83
N ALA A 178 1.68 12.90 -0.82
CA ALA A 178 2.47 11.72 -0.45
C ALA A 178 3.05 11.89 0.96
N ILE A 179 2.91 10.85 1.77
CA ILE A 179 3.42 10.75 3.12
C ILE A 179 4.43 9.60 3.16
N ASN A 180 5.56 9.81 3.80
CA ASN A 180 6.54 8.77 4.04
C ASN A 180 6.97 8.72 5.51
N ASN A 181 7.10 7.50 6.02
CA ASN A 181 7.72 7.20 7.30
C ASN A 181 8.52 5.91 7.14
N GLY A 182 9.84 5.96 7.23
CA GLY A 182 10.71 4.82 6.95
C GLY A 182 11.24 4.78 5.51
N PHE A 183 11.45 3.57 4.99
CA PHE A 183 12.12 3.36 3.70
C PHE A 183 11.17 3.61 2.52
N CYS A 184 11.65 4.33 1.51
CA CYS A 184 10.92 4.62 0.29
C CYS A 184 11.86 4.50 -0.92
N PHE A 185 11.86 3.35 -1.58
CA PHE A 185 12.82 3.07 -2.65
C PHE A 185 12.17 2.76 -4.00
N ALA A 186 12.90 3.09 -5.07
CA ALA A 186 12.55 2.78 -6.45
C ALA A 186 11.12 3.24 -6.82
N GLY A 187 10.22 2.32 -7.14
CA GLY A 187 8.86 2.67 -7.53
C GLY A 187 8.08 3.42 -6.43
N ASN A 188 8.34 3.14 -5.16
CA ASN A 188 7.73 3.87 -4.05
C ASN A 188 8.21 5.33 -4.04
N ALA A 189 9.52 5.54 -4.20
CA ALA A 189 10.12 6.88 -4.29
C ALA A 189 9.63 7.65 -5.53
N ALA A 190 9.40 6.96 -6.65
CA ALA A 190 8.82 7.58 -7.84
C ALA A 190 7.41 8.12 -7.57
N LEU A 191 6.55 7.35 -6.89
CA LEU A 191 5.22 7.80 -6.49
C LEU A 191 5.29 8.98 -5.51
N PHE A 192 6.17 8.91 -4.51
CA PHE A 192 6.41 10.00 -3.57
C PHE A 192 6.86 11.28 -4.29
N GLY A 193 7.88 11.19 -5.14
CA GLY A 193 8.48 12.32 -5.85
C GLY A 193 7.51 13.04 -6.78
N CYS A 194 6.57 12.30 -7.36
CA CYS A 194 5.55 12.81 -8.28
C CYS A 194 4.37 13.52 -7.61
N ALA A 195 4.23 13.51 -6.27
CA ALA A 195 3.13 14.19 -5.57
C ALA A 195 3.30 15.72 -5.53
N ASP A 196 2.19 16.43 -5.35
CA ASP A 196 2.18 17.91 -5.22
C ASP A 196 2.71 18.32 -3.85
N PHE A 197 2.25 17.64 -2.80
CA PHE A 197 2.75 17.80 -1.43
C PHE A 197 3.43 16.52 -0.98
N LYS A 198 4.58 16.69 -0.33
CA LYS A 198 5.44 15.61 0.16
C LYS A 198 5.73 15.84 1.64
N ILE A 199 5.32 14.88 2.45
CA ILE A 199 5.50 14.89 3.91
C ILE A 199 6.37 13.69 4.26
N ALA A 200 7.50 13.93 4.91
CA ALA A 200 8.39 12.87 5.36
C ALA A 200 8.69 13.06 6.85
N THR A 201 8.69 11.96 7.60
CA THR A 201 9.25 11.98 8.96
C THR A 201 10.77 12.14 8.91
N ARG A 202 11.39 12.56 10.01
CA ARG A 202 12.87 12.60 10.10
C ARG A 202 13.52 11.22 9.96
N ASP A 203 12.75 10.16 10.21
CA ASP A 203 13.18 8.77 10.03
C ASP A 203 12.75 8.23 8.66
N SER A 204 12.87 9.06 7.62
CA SER A 204 12.58 8.68 6.23
C SER A 204 13.86 8.58 5.43
N TRP A 205 13.93 7.56 4.56
CA TRP A 205 15.04 7.34 3.65
C TRP A 205 14.50 7.10 2.25
N ILE A 206 14.67 8.09 1.37
CA ILE A 206 13.96 8.18 0.09
C ILE A 206 14.95 8.20 -1.07
N GLY A 207 14.87 7.21 -1.97
CA GLY A 207 15.80 7.11 -3.10
C GLY A 207 15.26 6.33 -4.29
N MET A 208 15.62 6.74 -5.51
CA MET A 208 15.23 6.03 -6.73
C MET A 208 15.85 4.63 -6.85
N ALA A 209 16.86 4.32 -6.03
CA ALA A 209 17.48 3.01 -5.93
C ALA A 209 17.60 2.62 -4.44
N GLY A 210 17.19 1.40 -4.09
CA GLY A 210 17.50 0.80 -2.79
C GLY A 210 18.86 0.09 -2.79
N PRO A 211 19.33 -0.43 -1.65
CA PRO A 211 20.66 -1.04 -1.50
C PRO A 211 21.00 -2.09 -2.57
N ALA A 212 20.08 -3.03 -2.83
CA ALA A 212 20.28 -4.09 -3.81
C ALA A 212 20.47 -3.56 -5.25
N MET A 213 19.79 -2.46 -5.60
CA MET A 213 19.93 -1.84 -6.92
C MET A 213 21.25 -1.07 -7.04
N ILE A 214 21.68 -0.40 -5.97
CA ILE A 214 22.96 0.33 -5.92
C ILE A 214 24.12 -0.66 -6.05
N GLU A 215 24.10 -1.75 -5.27
CA GLU A 215 25.10 -2.81 -5.34
C GLU A 215 25.08 -3.48 -6.72
N GLY A 216 23.90 -3.81 -7.25
CA GLY A 216 23.74 -4.38 -8.59
C GLY A 216 24.27 -3.48 -9.72
N GLY A 217 24.30 -2.17 -9.51
CA GLY A 217 24.88 -1.18 -10.42
C GLY A 217 26.39 -0.97 -10.27
N GLY A 218 27.06 -1.69 -9.36
CA GLY A 218 28.51 -1.58 -9.14
C GLY A 218 28.95 -0.35 -8.37
N LEU A 219 28.02 0.35 -7.69
CA LEU A 219 28.31 1.59 -6.95
C LEU A 219 28.77 1.34 -5.51
N GLY A 220 28.81 0.09 -5.07
CA GLY A 220 29.21 -0.32 -3.72
C GLY A 220 28.03 -0.77 -2.85
N LYS A 221 28.32 -0.99 -1.57
CA LYS A 221 27.34 -1.42 -0.56
C LYS A 221 27.02 -0.25 0.36
N PHE A 222 25.73 -0.04 0.57
CA PHE A 222 25.19 1.00 1.44
C PHE A 222 24.07 0.41 2.27
N GLU A 223 24.01 0.81 3.53
CA GLU A 223 22.85 0.53 4.38
C GLU A 223 21.63 1.32 3.87
N PRO A 224 20.40 0.79 4.03
CA PRO A 224 19.18 1.52 3.69
C PRO A 224 19.14 2.94 4.28
N THR A 225 19.71 3.13 5.48
CA THR A 225 19.72 4.40 6.20
C THR A 225 20.74 5.42 5.70
N GLU A 226 21.61 5.03 4.75
CA GLU A 226 22.57 5.93 4.10
C GLU A 226 22.00 6.55 2.81
N ILE A 227 20.81 6.12 2.40
CA ILE A 227 20.21 6.50 1.11
C ILE A 227 19.09 7.51 1.35
N GLY A 228 19.36 8.77 1.00
CA GLY A 228 18.38 9.86 1.03
C GLY A 228 17.76 10.14 2.40
N PRO A 229 18.57 10.41 3.44
CA PRO A 229 18.08 10.90 4.74
C PRO A 229 17.46 12.30 4.65
#